data_AF-A0A3N2NBB0-F1
#
_entry.id   AF-A0A3N2NBB0-F1
#
_cell.length_a   1.000
_cell.length_b   1.000
_cell.length_c   1.000
_cell.angle_alpha   90.00
_cell.angle_beta   90.00
_cell.angle_gamma   90.00
#
_symmetry.space_group_name_H-M   'P 1'
#
loop_
_entity.id
_entity.type
_entity.pdbx_description
1 polymer ?
#
loop_
_entity_poly.entity_id
_entity_poly.type
_entity_poly.pdbx_seq_one_letter_code
_entity_poly.pdbx_strand_id
1 'polypeptide(L)'
;MEYIETLHRQVDGNNITERYLADKCVVSENGRQVYRNIDYSNTFRPDYSNEMAILLGDVQNDMCCYCMRQLPKGSPQITLEHIIPQSSSIDQFNRYISLGYNELSEINLIHTDVFSGKSISTPRPPLPHTVAYHNFLISCDGSFIPDNNSHLCCNNARQEKFLVPVFFDADIEQNIEYTPSGEAKAADKARQKSNITVAISAAKLNCKPLREIRRIWYCLRHIDLDTIISAVNDRRTKIILIMKHCKDSNLLNKYTIYPYKWELLLSYSWFHSYYKKHYDNK
;
A
#
# COMPACT_ATOMS: atom_id res chain seq x y z
N MET A 1 7.75 -3.61 -5.60
CA MET A 1 7.56 -2.44 -4.74
C MET A 1 8.31 -1.34 -5.43
N GLU A 2 7.75 -0.15 -5.41
CA GLU A 2 8.38 1.05 -5.95
C GLU A 2 8.67 2.01 -4.82
N TYR A 3 9.59 2.92 -5.07
CA TYR A 3 9.85 4.04 -4.18
C TYR A 3 8.64 4.98 -4.20
N ILE A 4 8.21 5.45 -3.02
CA ILE A 4 7.07 6.36 -2.89
C ILE A 4 7.56 7.67 -2.28
N GLU A 5 7.46 8.76 -3.02
CA GLU A 5 7.81 10.11 -2.57
C GLU A 5 6.53 10.90 -2.31
N THR A 6 6.28 11.26 -1.04
CA THR A 6 5.02 11.92 -0.64
C THR A 6 5.18 13.41 -0.39
N LEU A 7 6.41 13.92 -0.26
CA LEU A 7 6.67 15.30 0.18
C LEU A 7 6.17 16.33 -0.84
N HIS A 8 6.17 16.02 -2.14
CA HIS A 8 5.65 16.92 -3.17
C HIS A 8 4.14 17.25 -3.03
N ARG A 9 3.35 16.43 -2.31
CA ARG A 9 1.92 16.70 -2.00
C ARG A 9 1.67 17.03 -0.54
N GLN A 10 2.71 17.32 0.25
CA GLN A 10 2.57 17.57 1.70
C GLN A 10 1.58 18.70 2.02
N VAL A 11 1.52 19.75 1.20
CA VAL A 11 0.62 20.89 1.43
C VAL A 11 -0.83 20.45 1.32
N ASP A 12 -1.18 19.75 0.25
CA ASP A 12 -2.54 19.22 0.03
C ASP A 12 -2.93 18.24 1.14
N GLY A 13 -2.01 17.34 1.50
CA GLY A 13 -2.23 16.34 2.54
C GLY A 13 -2.44 16.95 3.92
N ASN A 14 -1.57 17.89 4.30
CA ASN A 14 -1.70 18.60 5.57
C ASN A 14 -3.00 19.41 5.63
N ASN A 15 -3.43 20.03 4.53
CA ASN A 15 -4.71 20.74 4.47
C ASN A 15 -5.92 19.81 4.76
N ILE A 16 -5.87 18.54 4.37
CA ILE A 16 -6.92 17.56 4.72
C ILE A 16 -6.92 17.30 6.22
N THR A 17 -5.76 17.00 6.80
CA THR A 17 -5.63 16.75 8.24
C THR A 17 -5.99 17.97 9.08
N GLU A 18 -5.55 19.17 8.68
CA GLU A 18 -5.82 20.43 9.37
C GLU A 18 -7.31 20.78 9.38
N ARG A 19 -8.01 20.59 8.25
CA ARG A 19 -9.47 20.76 8.17
C ARG A 19 -10.19 19.77 9.09
N TYR A 20 -9.78 18.50 9.08
CA TYR A 20 -10.33 17.51 9.99
C TYR A 20 -10.19 17.94 11.47
N LEU A 21 -8.98 18.38 11.87
CA LEU A 21 -8.73 18.81 13.24
C LEU A 21 -9.58 20.03 13.63
N ALA A 22 -9.73 20.99 12.73
CA ALA A 22 -10.54 22.19 12.96
C ALA A 22 -12.05 21.90 13.02
N ASP A 23 -12.55 21.01 12.16
CA ASP A 23 -13.98 20.67 12.05
C ASP A 23 -14.43 19.70 13.16
N LYS A 24 -13.62 18.68 13.49
CA LYS A 24 -14.05 17.56 14.34
C LYS A 24 -13.40 17.49 15.72
N CYS A 25 -12.25 18.12 15.91
CA CYS A 25 -11.43 17.90 17.11
C CYS A 25 -11.38 19.10 18.06
N VAL A 26 -12.05 20.21 17.76
CA VAL A 26 -12.06 21.40 18.62
C VAL A 26 -13.12 21.29 19.71
N VAL A 27 -12.69 21.36 20.97
CA VAL A 27 -13.59 21.40 22.14
C VAL A 27 -13.22 22.55 23.08
N SER A 28 -14.16 22.97 23.93
CA SER A 28 -13.93 23.98 24.97
C SER A 28 -13.66 23.31 26.32
N GLU A 29 -12.47 23.51 26.88
CA GLU A 29 -12.05 23.04 28.21
C GLU A 29 -11.59 24.23 29.06
N ASN A 30 -12.19 24.42 30.25
CA ASN A 30 -11.82 25.50 31.19
C ASN A 30 -11.77 26.91 30.55
N GLY A 31 -12.71 27.20 29.63
CA GLY A 31 -12.78 28.49 28.92
C GLY A 31 -11.73 28.68 27.82
N ARG A 32 -10.99 27.62 27.46
CA ARG A 32 -10.03 27.61 26.34
C ARG A 32 -10.45 26.57 25.30
N GLN A 33 -10.23 26.88 24.03
CA GLN A 33 -10.41 25.89 22.99
C GLN A 33 -9.14 25.05 22.83
N VAL A 34 -9.30 23.74 22.75
CA VAL A 34 -8.21 22.76 22.64
C VAL A 34 -8.57 21.66 21.63
N TYR A 35 -7.55 20.94 21.15
CA TYR A 35 -7.76 19.74 20.34
C TYR A 35 -7.99 18.49 21.19
N ARG A 36 -9.08 17.75 20.94
CA ARG A 36 -9.45 16.48 21.58
C ARG A 36 -10.14 15.55 20.57
N ASN A 37 -10.43 14.32 21.01
CA ASN A 37 -11.21 13.33 20.25
C ASN A 37 -10.65 13.08 18.83
N ILE A 38 -9.32 13.04 18.73
CA ILE A 38 -8.62 12.76 17.47
C ILE A 38 -8.74 11.25 17.22
N ASP A 39 -9.72 10.88 16.42
CA ASP A 39 -10.08 9.48 16.19
C ASP A 39 -10.13 9.15 14.70
N TYR A 40 -9.17 8.34 14.27
CA TYR A 40 -9.12 7.88 12.89
C TYR A 40 -10.36 7.05 12.51
N SER A 41 -10.81 6.17 13.40
CA SER A 41 -11.78 5.13 13.08
C SER A 41 -13.20 5.66 12.96
N ASN A 42 -13.53 6.70 13.72
CA ASN A 42 -14.91 7.19 13.84
C ASN A 42 -15.15 8.59 13.27
N THR A 43 -14.21 9.52 13.38
CA THR A 43 -14.42 10.92 12.98
C THR A 43 -13.59 11.33 11.77
N PHE A 44 -12.42 10.72 11.56
CA PHE A 44 -11.65 10.90 10.32
C PHE A 44 -12.23 10.09 9.15
N ARG A 45 -12.58 8.82 9.42
CA ARG A 45 -13.41 8.02 8.50
C ARG A 45 -14.88 8.44 8.65
N PRO A 46 -15.66 8.54 7.55
CA PRO A 46 -15.34 8.14 6.17
C PRO A 46 -14.82 9.29 5.27
N ASP A 47 -15.18 10.54 5.56
CA ASP A 47 -15.06 11.63 4.59
C ASP A 47 -13.61 12.03 4.32
N TYR A 48 -12.85 12.35 5.36
CA TYR A 48 -11.45 12.78 5.24
C TYR A 48 -10.54 11.63 4.78
N SER A 49 -10.86 10.39 5.15
CA SER A 49 -10.12 9.23 4.66
C SER A 49 -10.28 9.00 3.16
N ASN A 50 -11.45 9.28 2.59
CA ASN A 50 -11.66 9.13 1.16
C ASN A 50 -10.88 10.19 0.38
N GLU A 51 -10.91 11.44 0.84
CA GLU A 51 -10.12 12.52 0.24
C GLU A 51 -8.62 12.23 0.33
N MET A 52 -8.15 11.76 1.49
CA MET A 52 -6.77 11.34 1.72
C MET A 52 -6.37 10.19 0.79
N ALA A 53 -7.23 9.18 0.61
CA ALA A 53 -6.97 8.06 -0.28
C ALA A 53 -6.88 8.47 -1.74
N ILE A 54 -7.70 9.43 -2.19
CA ILE A 54 -7.62 10.00 -3.53
C ILE A 54 -6.28 10.69 -3.76
N LEU A 55 -5.88 11.55 -2.82
CA LEU A 55 -4.61 12.27 -2.89
C LEU A 55 -3.41 11.31 -2.96
N LEU A 56 -3.40 10.29 -2.11
CA LEU A 56 -2.34 9.28 -2.07
C LEU A 56 -2.38 8.34 -3.29
N GLY A 57 -3.55 8.13 -3.89
CA GLY A 57 -3.70 7.46 -5.18
C GLY A 57 -2.90 8.16 -6.27
N ASP A 58 -3.04 9.47 -6.41
CA ASP A 58 -2.25 10.25 -7.37
C ASP A 58 -0.73 10.10 -7.12
N VAL A 59 -0.30 10.08 -5.85
CA VAL A 59 1.12 9.94 -5.46
C VAL A 59 1.66 8.55 -5.79
N GLN A 60 0.86 7.51 -5.59
CA GLN A 60 1.26 6.11 -5.74
C GLN A 60 0.90 5.51 -7.11
N ASN A 61 0.50 6.33 -8.08
CA ASN A 61 -0.02 5.89 -9.37
C ASN A 61 -1.16 4.86 -9.22
N ASP A 62 -2.01 5.07 -8.21
CA ASP A 62 -3.10 4.19 -7.82
C ASP A 62 -2.62 2.75 -7.52
N MET A 63 -1.40 2.54 -7.04
CA MET A 63 -0.87 1.21 -6.70
C MET A 63 -0.73 0.97 -5.20
N CYS A 64 -1.10 -0.23 -4.77
CA CYS A 64 -0.86 -0.71 -3.41
C CYS A 64 0.64 -0.69 -3.09
N CYS A 65 1.01 0.02 -2.00
CA CYS A 65 2.41 0.17 -1.56
C CYS A 65 3.16 -1.14 -1.31
N TYR A 66 2.44 -2.24 -1.05
CA TYR A 66 3.06 -3.54 -0.77
C TYR A 66 3.13 -4.47 -1.99
N CYS A 67 1.99 -4.67 -2.67
CA CYS A 67 1.85 -5.75 -3.64
C CYS A 67 1.78 -5.29 -5.11
N MET A 68 1.83 -3.98 -5.37
CA MET A 68 1.70 -3.40 -6.71
C MET A 68 0.37 -3.75 -7.39
N ARG A 69 -0.69 -3.99 -6.60
CA ARG A 69 -2.06 -4.08 -7.13
C ARG A 69 -2.52 -2.69 -7.51
N GLN A 70 -3.01 -2.52 -8.73
CA GLN A 70 -3.77 -1.35 -9.16
C GLN A 70 -5.07 -1.26 -8.35
N LEU A 71 -5.31 -0.08 -7.80
CA LEU A 71 -6.40 0.30 -6.94
C LEU A 71 -7.09 1.53 -7.56
N PRO A 72 -8.00 1.32 -8.53
CA PRO A 72 -8.71 2.42 -9.16
C PRO A 72 -9.42 3.29 -8.11
N LYS A 73 -9.41 4.61 -8.32
CA LYS A 73 -10.09 5.58 -7.46
C LYS A 73 -11.50 5.14 -7.09
N GLY A 74 -11.81 5.14 -5.79
CA GLY A 74 -13.11 4.70 -5.26
C GLY A 74 -13.29 3.19 -5.13
N SER A 75 -12.25 2.40 -5.42
CA SER A 75 -12.26 0.96 -5.18
C SER A 75 -12.52 0.65 -3.70
N PRO A 76 -13.44 -0.29 -3.37
CA PRO A 76 -13.70 -0.69 -1.99
C PRO A 76 -12.56 -1.51 -1.39
N GLN A 77 -11.55 -1.90 -2.19
CA GLN A 77 -10.36 -2.59 -1.73
C GLN A 77 -9.26 -1.63 -1.24
N ILE A 78 -9.43 -0.31 -1.46
CA ILE A 78 -8.50 0.69 -0.96
C ILE A 78 -8.63 0.78 0.56
N THR A 79 -7.48 0.71 1.22
CA THR A 79 -7.32 1.02 2.64
C THR A 79 -6.21 2.05 2.79
N LEU A 80 -6.29 2.89 3.81
CA LEU A 80 -5.15 3.69 4.23
C LEU A 80 -4.29 2.82 5.17
N GLU A 81 -3.05 2.59 4.77
CA GLU A 81 -2.01 2.01 5.59
C GLU A 81 -1.47 3.10 6.52
N HIS A 82 -1.52 2.85 7.83
CA HIS A 82 -0.76 3.64 8.81
C HIS A 82 0.68 3.15 8.86
N ILE A 83 1.65 3.99 8.50
CA ILE A 83 3.07 3.58 8.56
C ILE A 83 3.47 3.33 10.03
N ILE A 84 3.24 4.32 10.87
CA ILE A 84 3.25 4.26 12.33
C ILE A 84 1.84 3.81 12.77
N PRO A 85 1.67 2.60 13.33
CA PRO A 85 0.36 2.07 13.71
C PRO A 85 -0.42 2.99 14.66
N GLN A 86 -1.75 3.00 14.55
CA GLN A 86 -2.61 3.89 15.34
C GLN A 86 -2.45 3.67 16.86
N SER A 87 -2.21 2.42 17.27
CA SER A 87 -2.05 2.04 18.68
C SER A 87 -0.61 2.15 19.19
N SER A 88 0.28 2.78 18.43
CA SER A 88 1.69 2.92 18.80
C SER A 88 1.84 3.63 20.15
N SER A 89 2.74 3.13 21.00
CA SER A 89 3.21 3.89 22.15
C SER A 89 4.14 5.03 21.70
N ILE A 90 4.42 5.98 22.59
CA ILE A 90 5.41 7.05 22.36
C ILE A 90 6.78 6.46 22.00
N ASP A 91 7.21 5.37 22.66
CA ASP A 91 8.49 4.72 22.35
C ASP A 91 8.50 4.10 20.95
N GLN A 92 7.39 3.47 20.54
CA GLN A 92 7.26 2.92 19.20
C GLN A 92 7.22 4.02 18.14
N PHE A 93 6.50 5.11 18.38
CA PHE A 93 6.51 6.31 17.55
C PHE A 93 7.93 6.87 17.40
N ASN A 94 8.64 7.09 18.50
CA ASN A 94 10.02 7.61 18.47
C ASN A 94 10.98 6.69 17.72
N ARG A 95 10.76 5.36 17.79
CA ARG A 95 11.53 4.40 17.00
C ARG A 95 11.34 4.58 15.49
N TYR A 96 10.14 4.96 15.03
CA TYR A 96 9.91 5.28 13.62
C TYR A 96 10.58 6.59 13.21
N ILE A 97 10.45 7.63 14.03
CA ILE A 97 11.10 8.93 13.80
C ILE A 97 12.63 8.76 13.68
N SER A 98 13.20 7.91 14.53
CA SER A 98 14.65 7.63 14.55
C SER A 98 15.17 6.89 13.31
N LEU A 99 14.29 6.43 12.40
CA LEU A 99 14.72 5.81 11.13
C LEU A 99 15.31 6.84 10.14
N GLY A 100 15.01 8.13 10.32
CA GLY A 100 15.60 9.21 9.51
C GLY A 100 14.98 9.38 8.12
N TYR A 101 13.76 8.86 7.90
CA TYR A 101 12.99 9.18 6.70
C TYR A 101 12.42 10.60 6.80
N ASN A 102 12.53 11.39 5.73
CA ASN A 102 12.07 12.78 5.73
C ASN A 102 10.55 12.89 6.00
N GLU A 103 9.80 11.93 5.47
CA GLU A 103 8.37 11.77 5.69
C GLU A 103 8.06 11.58 7.18
N LEU A 104 8.83 10.74 7.87
CA LEU A 104 8.65 10.40 9.28
C LEU A 104 9.56 11.23 10.20
N SER A 105 9.40 12.55 10.19
CA SER A 105 10.20 13.47 11.01
C SER A 105 9.37 14.17 12.10
N GLU A 106 10.05 14.66 13.15
CA GLU A 106 9.43 15.45 14.23
C GLU A 106 8.87 16.80 13.76
N ILE A 107 9.29 17.26 12.58
CA ILE A 107 8.75 18.47 11.94
C ILE A 107 7.35 18.20 11.39
N ASN A 108 7.12 16.98 10.91
CA ASN A 108 5.88 16.58 10.24
C ASN A 108 4.89 15.91 11.20
N LEU A 109 5.39 15.13 12.15
CA LEU A 109 4.59 14.23 12.97
C LEU A 109 4.83 14.45 14.46
N ILE A 110 3.77 14.28 15.23
CA ILE A 110 3.81 14.22 16.69
C ILE A 110 2.89 13.11 17.18
N HIS A 111 3.26 12.45 18.27
CA HIS A 111 2.40 11.46 18.89
C HIS A 111 1.04 12.08 19.28
N THR A 112 -0.06 11.37 19.02
CA THR A 112 -1.41 11.94 19.15
C THR A 112 -1.74 12.33 20.59
N ASP A 113 -1.30 11.54 21.58
CA ASP A 113 -1.51 11.88 22.99
C ASP A 113 -0.76 13.15 23.41
N VAL A 114 0.39 13.44 22.80
CA VAL A 114 1.18 14.66 23.09
C VAL A 114 0.56 15.87 22.39
N PHE A 115 -0.12 15.66 21.26
CA PHE A 115 -0.87 16.71 20.58
C PHE A 115 -2.20 17.03 21.29
N SER A 116 -2.85 16.02 21.85
CA SER A 116 -4.14 16.14 22.55
C SER A 116 -4.05 17.13 23.73
N GLY A 117 -5.00 18.05 23.81
CA GLY A 117 -5.03 19.11 24.83
C GLY A 117 -4.23 20.37 24.49
N LYS A 118 -3.51 20.40 23.36
CA LYS A 118 -2.90 21.65 22.88
C LYS A 118 -3.98 22.70 22.61
N SER A 119 -3.75 23.92 23.10
CA SER A 119 -4.62 25.07 22.79
C SER A 119 -4.63 25.34 21.30
N ILE A 120 -5.77 25.81 20.80
CA ILE A 120 -5.90 26.14 19.38
C ILE A 120 -4.95 27.29 19.04
N SER A 121 -3.99 26.95 18.21
CA SER A 121 -3.42 27.83 17.19
C SER A 121 -3.84 27.25 15.84
N THR A 122 -3.71 27.99 14.74
CA THR A 122 -3.91 27.41 13.40
C THR A 122 -3.16 26.09 13.32
N PRO A 123 -3.83 24.95 13.09
CA PRO A 123 -3.16 23.66 13.12
C PRO A 123 -2.12 23.69 12.02
N ARG A 124 -0.88 23.39 12.39
CA ARG A 124 0.27 23.33 11.50
C ARG A 124 1.14 22.17 11.97
N PRO A 125 1.96 21.60 11.09
CA PRO A 125 2.95 20.61 11.47
C PRO A 125 3.77 21.03 12.71
N PRO A 126 4.09 20.09 13.61
CA PRO A 126 3.81 18.66 13.48
C PRO A 126 2.35 18.28 13.79
N LEU A 127 1.79 17.39 12.97
CA LEU A 127 0.40 16.92 13.05
C LEU A 127 0.29 15.56 13.77
N PRO A 128 -0.85 15.27 14.44
CA PRO A 128 -1.03 14.03 15.20
C PRO A 128 -0.95 12.80 14.29
N HIS A 129 -0.03 11.90 14.58
CA HIS A 129 0.33 10.79 13.68
C HIS A 129 -0.84 9.89 13.27
N THR A 130 -1.87 9.74 14.13
CA THR A 130 -3.02 8.88 13.82
C THR A 130 -3.84 9.35 12.61
N VAL A 131 -3.73 10.62 12.22
CA VAL A 131 -4.49 11.25 11.13
C VAL A 131 -3.64 12.12 10.20
N ALA A 132 -2.31 12.13 10.39
CA ALA A 132 -1.40 12.96 9.61
C ALA A 132 -1.10 12.34 8.24
N TYR A 133 -1.10 13.18 7.20
CA TYR A 133 -0.78 12.79 5.82
C TYR A 133 0.50 11.96 5.69
N HIS A 134 1.58 12.41 6.31
CA HIS A 134 2.89 11.76 6.24
C HIS A 134 2.91 10.34 6.85
N ASN A 135 1.87 9.96 7.59
CA ASN A 135 1.72 8.64 8.16
C ASN A 135 0.82 7.70 7.33
N PHE A 136 0.37 8.13 6.14
CA PHE A 136 -0.54 7.37 5.30
C PHE A 136 0.03 7.00 3.94
N LEU A 137 -0.35 5.81 3.47
CA LEU A 137 -0.24 5.36 2.09
C LEU A 137 -1.52 4.61 1.70
N ILE A 138 -1.83 4.50 0.41
CA ILE A 138 -2.83 3.54 -0.05
C ILE A 138 -2.25 2.13 -0.14
N SER A 139 -3.04 1.17 0.30
CA SER A 139 -2.76 -0.26 0.19
C SER A 139 -4.06 -1.03 -0.04
N CYS A 140 -3.95 -2.25 -0.55
CA CYS A 140 -5.12 -3.11 -0.70
C CYS A 140 -5.46 -3.81 0.62
N ASP A 141 -6.74 -4.09 0.82
CA ASP A 141 -7.28 -4.90 1.92
C ASP A 141 -6.79 -6.37 1.95
N GLY A 142 -6.03 -6.80 0.93
CA GLY A 142 -5.49 -8.16 0.82
C GLY A 142 -6.50 -9.22 0.38
N SER A 143 -7.70 -8.84 -0.10
CA SER A 143 -8.71 -9.77 -0.60
C SER A 143 -8.44 -10.19 -2.07
N PHE A 144 -8.59 -11.48 -2.37
CA PHE A 144 -8.42 -12.07 -3.72
C PHE A 144 -9.72 -12.68 -4.28
N ILE A 145 -10.80 -12.60 -3.51
CA ILE A 145 -12.12 -13.08 -3.85
C ILE A 145 -13.06 -11.93 -3.50
N PRO A 146 -13.89 -11.44 -4.43
CA PRO A 146 -14.92 -10.45 -4.14
C PRO A 146 -15.78 -10.91 -2.96
N ASP A 147 -16.16 -9.98 -2.09
CA ASP A 147 -17.12 -10.19 -1.00
C ASP A 147 -16.72 -11.27 0.02
N ASN A 148 -15.43 -11.59 0.12
CA ASN A 148 -14.89 -12.50 1.12
C ASN A 148 -13.84 -11.78 1.97
N ASN A 149 -14.03 -11.78 3.29
CA ASN A 149 -13.11 -11.22 4.29
C ASN A 149 -11.79 -12.03 4.45
N SER A 150 -11.39 -12.77 3.42
CA SER A 150 -10.13 -13.50 3.35
C SER A 150 -8.97 -12.54 3.05
N HIS A 151 -8.54 -11.79 4.07
CA HIS A 151 -7.41 -10.86 3.97
C HIS A 151 -6.08 -11.60 4.10
N LEU A 152 -5.46 -11.92 2.96
CA LEU A 152 -4.30 -12.84 2.92
C LEU A 152 -2.94 -12.13 2.92
N CYS A 153 -2.87 -10.83 2.61
CA CYS A 153 -1.63 -10.05 2.51
C CYS A 153 -1.85 -8.55 2.75
N CYS A 154 -0.78 -7.75 2.62
CA CYS A 154 -0.78 -6.29 2.70
C CYS A 154 -1.20 -5.77 4.09
N ASN A 155 -1.91 -4.64 4.15
CA ASN A 155 -2.25 -3.92 5.39
C ASN A 155 -2.85 -4.84 6.46
N ASN A 156 -3.94 -5.52 6.10
CA ASN A 156 -4.65 -6.43 7.01
C ASN A 156 -3.81 -7.65 7.43
N ALA A 157 -2.75 -8.02 6.71
CA ALA A 157 -1.84 -9.06 7.18
C ALA A 157 -0.76 -8.52 8.12
N ARG A 158 -0.30 -7.29 7.88
CA ARG A 158 0.74 -6.62 8.66
C ARG A 158 0.24 -6.23 10.05
N GLN A 159 -1.00 -5.72 10.16
CA GLN A 159 -1.60 -5.29 11.43
C GLN A 159 -0.71 -4.22 12.12
N GLU A 160 -0.71 -4.13 13.45
CA GLU A 160 0.04 -3.13 14.24
C GLU A 160 1.55 -3.44 14.37
N LYS A 161 2.11 -4.35 13.57
CA LYS A 161 3.52 -4.74 13.70
C LYS A 161 4.44 -3.60 13.29
N PHE A 162 5.46 -3.34 14.10
CA PHE A 162 6.56 -2.47 13.70
C PHE A 162 7.19 -2.98 12.40
N LEU A 163 7.28 -2.10 11.40
CA LEU A 163 7.90 -2.41 10.13
C LEU A 163 8.66 -1.19 9.62
N VAL A 164 9.93 -1.38 9.25
CA VAL A 164 10.65 -0.33 8.53
C VAL A 164 9.92 -0.06 7.21
N PRO A 165 9.54 1.19 6.89
CA PRO A 165 8.82 1.55 5.67
C PRO A 165 9.75 1.48 4.47
N VAL A 166 10.05 0.26 4.02
CA VAL A 166 11.01 0.00 2.94
C VAL A 166 10.63 0.64 1.59
N PHE A 167 9.37 1.06 1.42
CA PHE A 167 8.91 1.83 0.26
C PHE A 167 9.43 3.28 0.25
N PHE A 168 10.02 3.79 1.33
CA PHE A 168 10.77 5.05 1.35
C PHE A 168 12.27 4.88 1.05
N ASP A 169 12.72 3.64 0.79
CA ASP A 169 14.08 3.41 0.29
C ASP A 169 14.12 3.73 -1.22
N ALA A 170 14.90 4.74 -1.61
CA ALA A 170 15.04 5.14 -3.01
C ALA A 170 15.57 4.02 -3.91
N ASP A 171 16.26 3.02 -3.33
CA ASP A 171 16.80 1.86 -4.03
C ASP A 171 15.89 0.61 -3.91
N ILE A 172 14.63 0.77 -3.45
CA ILE A 172 13.77 -0.39 -3.16
C ILE A 172 13.53 -1.28 -4.38
N GLU A 173 13.44 -0.70 -5.58
CA GLU A 173 13.22 -1.43 -6.82
C GLU A 173 14.38 -2.37 -7.18
N GLN A 174 15.63 -2.00 -6.85
CA GLN A 174 16.79 -2.86 -7.03
C GLN A 174 16.98 -3.82 -5.84
N ASN A 175 16.44 -3.47 -4.68
CA ASN A 175 16.58 -4.21 -3.44
C ASN A 175 15.52 -5.31 -3.22
N ILE A 176 14.44 -5.32 -4.01
CA ILE A 176 13.45 -6.41 -4.04
C ILE A 176 13.48 -7.14 -5.38
N GLU A 177 13.54 -8.47 -5.34
CA GLU A 177 13.50 -9.34 -6.51
C GLU A 177 12.21 -10.15 -6.52
N TYR A 178 11.52 -10.17 -7.66
CA TYR A 178 10.47 -11.12 -7.97
C TYR A 178 10.98 -12.21 -8.92
N THR A 179 10.98 -13.45 -8.46
CA THR A 179 11.57 -14.59 -9.19
C THR A 179 10.60 -15.16 -10.24
N PRO A 180 11.08 -16.02 -11.16
CA PRO A 180 10.23 -16.76 -12.09
C PRO A 180 9.13 -17.62 -11.44
N SER A 181 9.34 -18.05 -10.19
CA SER A 181 8.35 -18.83 -9.43
C SER A 181 7.26 -17.95 -8.79
N GLY A 182 7.35 -16.63 -8.96
CA GLY A 182 6.46 -15.63 -8.37
C GLY A 182 6.79 -15.24 -6.94
N GLU A 183 7.92 -15.70 -6.40
CA GLU A 183 8.37 -15.36 -5.05
C GLU A 183 8.99 -13.95 -5.01
N ALA A 184 8.59 -13.14 -4.02
CA ALA A 184 9.28 -11.92 -3.65
C ALA A 184 10.35 -12.23 -2.60
N LYS A 185 11.56 -11.72 -2.80
CA LYS A 185 12.66 -11.82 -1.84
C LYS A 185 13.49 -10.54 -1.86
N ALA A 186 14.22 -10.28 -0.79
CA ALA A 186 15.23 -9.23 -0.81
C ALA A 186 16.39 -9.66 -1.74
N ALA A 187 16.89 -8.73 -2.56
CA ALA A 187 18.04 -8.96 -3.41
C ALA A 187 19.29 -9.27 -2.57
N ASP A 188 20.23 -10.04 -3.10
CA ASP A 188 21.37 -10.51 -2.31
C ASP A 188 22.29 -9.39 -1.84
N LYS A 189 22.40 -8.32 -2.63
CA LYS A 189 23.21 -7.13 -2.33
C LYS A 189 22.41 -5.99 -1.69
N ALA A 190 21.17 -6.23 -1.29
CA ALA A 190 20.32 -5.19 -0.71
C ALA A 190 20.90 -4.71 0.63
N ARG A 191 21.11 -3.39 0.77
CA ARG A 191 21.64 -2.78 2.01
C ARG A 191 20.76 -3.09 3.23
N GLN A 192 19.45 -3.12 3.03
CA GLN A 192 18.44 -3.38 4.06
C GLN A 192 17.79 -4.77 3.94
N LYS A 193 18.57 -5.78 3.52
CA LYS A 193 18.06 -7.15 3.23
C LYS A 193 17.17 -7.72 4.35
N SER A 194 17.56 -7.54 5.61
CA SER A 194 16.79 -8.01 6.77
C SER A 194 15.43 -7.31 6.88
N ASN A 195 15.41 -5.97 6.81
CA ASN A 195 14.17 -5.18 6.89
C ASN A 195 13.20 -5.53 5.76
N ILE A 196 13.72 -5.67 4.53
CA ILE A 196 12.91 -6.06 3.36
C ILE A 196 12.34 -7.47 3.54
N THR A 197 13.15 -8.42 4.03
CA THR A 197 12.68 -9.79 4.31
C THR A 197 11.58 -9.80 5.36
N VAL A 198 11.72 -9.01 6.43
CA VAL A 198 10.68 -8.85 7.45
C VAL A 198 9.42 -8.22 6.86
N ALA A 199 9.55 -7.20 6.00
CA ALA A 199 8.42 -6.56 5.32
C ALA A 199 7.64 -7.53 4.43
N ILE A 200 8.35 -8.31 3.62
CA ILE A 200 7.76 -9.35 2.76
C ILE A 200 7.00 -10.38 3.61
N SER A 201 7.57 -10.80 4.73
CA SER A 201 6.96 -11.79 5.62
C SER A 201 5.74 -11.23 6.37
N ALA A 202 5.87 -10.04 6.97
CA ALA A 202 4.81 -9.39 7.75
C ALA A 202 3.58 -9.07 6.89
N ALA A 203 3.80 -8.52 5.69
CA ALA A 203 2.72 -8.26 4.74
C ALA A 203 2.31 -9.50 3.93
N LYS A 204 2.85 -10.70 4.26
CA LYS A 204 2.57 -11.99 3.62
C LYS A 204 2.60 -11.95 2.08
N LEU A 205 3.60 -11.28 1.52
CA LEU A 205 3.68 -11.04 0.07
C LEU A 205 4.00 -12.30 -0.74
N ASN A 206 4.30 -13.41 -0.08
CA ASN A 206 4.47 -14.73 -0.69
C ASN A 206 3.28 -15.66 -0.44
N CYS A 207 2.10 -15.11 -0.11
CA CYS A 207 0.87 -15.90 -0.06
C CYS A 207 0.59 -16.57 -1.43
N LYS A 208 -0.05 -17.74 -1.40
CA LYS A 208 -0.23 -18.58 -2.60
C LYS A 208 -0.88 -17.83 -3.78
N PRO A 209 -1.98 -17.08 -3.61
CA PRO A 209 -2.59 -16.36 -4.74
C PRO A 209 -1.65 -15.35 -5.39
N LEU A 210 -0.90 -14.58 -4.60
CA LEU A 210 -0.02 -13.54 -5.12
C LEU A 210 1.20 -14.13 -5.86
N ARG A 211 1.74 -15.26 -5.37
CA ARG A 211 2.78 -16.01 -6.08
C ARG A 211 2.29 -16.54 -7.43
N GLU A 212 1.08 -17.09 -7.47
CA GLU A 212 0.47 -17.56 -8.72
C GLU A 212 0.29 -16.42 -9.72
N ILE A 213 -0.23 -15.27 -9.28
CA ILE A 213 -0.40 -14.07 -10.12
C ILE A 213 0.94 -13.64 -10.73
N ARG A 214 1.98 -13.49 -9.90
CA ARG A 214 3.32 -13.11 -10.37
C ARG A 214 3.90 -14.14 -11.33
N ARG A 215 3.74 -15.43 -11.05
CA ARG A 215 4.19 -16.50 -11.96
C ARG A 215 3.50 -16.44 -13.31
N ILE A 216 2.19 -16.17 -13.35
CA ILE A 216 1.46 -15.99 -14.63
C ILE A 216 2.05 -14.81 -15.39
N TRP A 217 2.28 -13.66 -14.73
CA TRP A 217 2.90 -12.51 -15.37
C TRP A 217 4.32 -12.80 -15.90
N TYR A 218 5.12 -13.56 -15.16
CA TYR A 218 6.41 -14.03 -15.66
C TYR A 218 6.26 -14.88 -16.94
N CYS A 219 5.31 -15.82 -16.98
CA CYS A 219 5.07 -16.65 -18.16
C CYS A 219 4.57 -15.84 -19.37
N LEU A 220 3.79 -14.79 -19.13
CA LEU A 220 3.19 -13.95 -20.17
C LEU A 220 4.03 -12.72 -20.55
N ARG A 221 5.21 -12.51 -19.94
CA ARG A 221 6.05 -11.31 -20.15
C ARG A 221 6.41 -10.99 -21.61
N HIS A 222 6.53 -12.04 -22.44
CA HIS A 222 6.84 -11.94 -23.88
C HIS A 222 5.63 -11.60 -24.74
N ILE A 223 4.44 -11.67 -24.17
CA ILE A 223 3.18 -11.41 -24.87
C ILE A 223 2.88 -9.94 -24.74
N ASP A 224 2.39 -9.36 -25.83
CA ASP A 224 1.93 -7.98 -25.83
C ASP A 224 0.82 -7.76 -24.80
N LEU A 225 0.90 -6.66 -24.05
CA LEU A 225 0.02 -6.41 -22.92
C LEU A 225 -1.44 -6.21 -23.38
N ASP A 226 -1.66 -5.56 -24.52
CA ASP A 226 -3.00 -5.31 -25.06
C ASP A 226 -3.68 -6.62 -25.45
N THR A 227 -2.90 -7.60 -25.94
CA THR A 227 -3.39 -8.96 -26.20
C THR A 227 -3.91 -9.64 -24.92
N ILE A 228 -3.18 -9.49 -23.80
CA ILE A 228 -3.57 -10.09 -22.50
C ILE A 228 -4.81 -9.40 -21.93
N ILE A 229 -4.89 -8.06 -22.04
CA ILE A 229 -6.02 -7.25 -21.57
C ILE A 229 -7.28 -7.61 -22.37
N SER A 230 -7.17 -7.66 -23.70
CA SER A 230 -8.31 -7.96 -24.59
C SER A 230 -8.90 -9.35 -24.35
N ALA A 231 -8.13 -10.27 -23.75
CA ALA A 231 -8.61 -11.61 -23.41
C ALA A 231 -9.65 -11.63 -22.28
N VAL A 232 -9.93 -10.50 -21.58
CA VAL A 232 -10.84 -10.46 -20.42
C VAL A 232 -12.21 -11.09 -20.67
N ASN A 233 -12.74 -10.97 -21.88
CA ASN A 233 -14.03 -11.55 -22.28
C ASN A 233 -13.91 -12.78 -23.20
N ASP A 234 -12.69 -13.21 -23.55
CA ASP A 234 -12.44 -14.35 -24.43
C ASP A 234 -11.80 -15.51 -23.67
N ARG A 235 -12.63 -16.47 -23.24
CA ARG A 235 -12.19 -17.68 -22.55
C ARG A 235 -11.21 -18.51 -23.38
N ARG A 236 -11.37 -18.58 -24.72
CA ARG A 236 -10.50 -19.37 -25.59
C ARG A 236 -9.10 -18.76 -25.60
N THR A 237 -8.99 -17.45 -25.72
CA THR A 237 -7.70 -16.76 -25.65
C THR A 237 -7.05 -16.94 -24.28
N LYS A 238 -7.79 -16.82 -23.17
CA LYS A 238 -7.24 -17.11 -21.83
C LYS A 238 -6.67 -18.54 -21.72
N ILE A 239 -7.40 -19.55 -22.24
CA ILE A 239 -6.94 -20.94 -22.27
C ILE A 239 -5.63 -21.07 -23.05
N ILE A 240 -5.55 -20.47 -24.24
CA ILE A 240 -4.34 -20.49 -25.08
C ILE A 240 -3.17 -19.84 -24.34
N LEU A 241 -3.37 -18.66 -23.75
CA LEU A 241 -2.34 -17.94 -23.00
C LEU A 241 -1.77 -18.81 -21.86
N ILE A 242 -2.63 -19.38 -21.02
CA ILE A 242 -2.19 -20.19 -19.88
C ILE A 242 -1.57 -21.53 -20.33
N MET A 243 -2.21 -22.27 -21.23
CA MET A 243 -1.69 -23.59 -21.65
C MET A 243 -0.36 -23.47 -22.41
N LYS A 244 -0.26 -22.52 -23.35
CA LYS A 244 0.91 -22.39 -24.20
C LYS A 244 2.11 -21.83 -23.44
N HIS A 245 1.89 -20.85 -22.56
CA HIS A 245 2.98 -20.10 -21.92
C HIS A 245 3.25 -20.50 -20.46
N CYS A 246 2.21 -20.82 -19.68
CA CYS A 246 2.39 -21.23 -18.28
C CYS A 246 2.58 -22.73 -18.11
N LYS A 247 2.01 -23.54 -19.03
CA LYS A 247 2.02 -25.02 -19.00
C LYS A 247 1.59 -25.59 -17.64
N ASP A 248 0.60 -24.97 -17.00
CA ASP A 248 0.11 -25.33 -15.68
C ASP A 248 -1.43 -25.51 -15.69
N SER A 249 -1.87 -26.76 -15.58
CA SER A 249 -3.30 -27.13 -15.62
C SER A 249 -4.07 -26.64 -14.40
N ASN A 250 -3.41 -26.45 -13.25
CA ASN A 250 -4.06 -25.91 -12.05
C ASN A 250 -4.38 -24.42 -12.22
N LEU A 251 -3.45 -23.66 -12.81
CA LEU A 251 -3.68 -22.24 -13.13
C LEU A 251 -4.77 -22.08 -14.20
N LEU A 252 -4.83 -22.99 -15.17
CA LEU A 252 -5.83 -22.96 -16.24
C LEU A 252 -7.26 -22.94 -15.68
N ASN A 253 -7.62 -23.92 -14.86
CA ASN A 253 -8.98 -23.99 -14.32
C ASN A 253 -9.31 -22.75 -13.48
N LYS A 254 -8.36 -22.29 -12.66
CA LYS A 254 -8.57 -21.17 -11.74
C LYS A 254 -8.79 -19.83 -12.45
N TYR A 255 -8.03 -19.52 -13.49
CA TYR A 255 -8.05 -18.21 -14.15
C TYR A 255 -8.89 -18.15 -15.42
N THR A 256 -9.42 -19.27 -15.91
CA THR A 256 -10.29 -19.30 -17.11
C THR A 256 -11.77 -19.57 -16.82
N ILE A 257 -12.10 -20.14 -15.66
CA ILE A 257 -13.50 -20.43 -15.28
C ILE A 257 -14.17 -19.22 -14.63
N TYR A 258 -13.48 -18.52 -13.73
CA TYR A 258 -14.05 -17.42 -12.97
C TYR A 258 -13.63 -16.06 -13.55
N PRO A 259 -14.56 -15.24 -14.08
CA PRO A 259 -14.23 -13.96 -14.72
C PRO A 259 -13.38 -13.04 -13.83
N TYR A 260 -13.79 -12.88 -12.56
CA TYR A 260 -13.09 -12.01 -11.59
C TYR A 260 -11.62 -12.40 -11.35
N LYS A 261 -11.21 -13.65 -11.62
CA LYS A 261 -9.81 -14.07 -11.46
C LYS A 261 -8.92 -13.48 -12.53
N TRP A 262 -9.42 -13.29 -13.75
CA TRP A 262 -8.67 -12.64 -14.81
C TRP A 262 -8.58 -11.14 -14.57
N GLU A 263 -9.68 -10.50 -14.15
CA GLU A 263 -9.67 -9.08 -13.74
C GLU A 263 -8.70 -8.83 -12.59
N LEU A 264 -8.71 -9.73 -11.58
CA LEU A 264 -7.73 -9.70 -10.50
C LEU A 264 -6.30 -9.82 -11.04
N LEU A 265 -6.02 -10.77 -11.94
CA LEU A 265 -4.71 -10.87 -12.59
C LEU A 265 -4.32 -9.55 -13.28
N LEU A 266 -5.23 -8.94 -14.04
CA LEU A 266 -5.03 -7.67 -14.74
C LEU A 266 -4.75 -6.50 -13.79
N SER A 267 -5.34 -6.50 -12.59
CA SER A 267 -5.01 -5.50 -11.55
C SER A 267 -3.57 -5.59 -11.05
N TYR A 268 -2.78 -6.57 -11.48
CA TYR A 268 -1.36 -6.70 -11.17
C TYR A 268 -0.48 -6.57 -12.42
N SER A 269 -0.95 -5.86 -13.46
CA SER A 269 -0.24 -5.66 -14.74
C SER A 269 1.15 -5.05 -14.59
N TRP A 270 1.43 -4.35 -13.49
CA TRP A 270 2.77 -3.88 -13.12
C TRP A 270 3.85 -4.97 -13.26
N PHE A 271 3.53 -6.21 -12.89
CA PHE A 271 4.48 -7.32 -12.99
C PHE A 271 4.86 -7.68 -14.43
N HIS A 272 4.03 -7.37 -15.42
CA HIS A 272 4.38 -7.56 -16.84
C HIS A 272 5.63 -6.75 -17.21
N SER A 273 5.58 -5.44 -16.95
CA SER A 273 6.69 -4.52 -17.20
C SER A 273 7.92 -4.90 -16.39
N TYR A 274 7.74 -5.26 -15.11
CA TYR A 274 8.83 -5.74 -14.27
C TYR A 274 9.53 -6.96 -14.88
N TYR A 275 8.78 -8.02 -15.23
CA TYR A 275 9.39 -9.25 -15.73
C TYR A 275 10.01 -9.06 -17.11
N LYS A 276 9.37 -8.30 -18.00
CA LYS A 276 9.90 -7.95 -19.31
C LYS A 276 11.25 -7.24 -19.18
N LYS A 277 11.33 -6.19 -18.34
CA LYS A 277 12.56 -5.44 -18.08
C LYS A 277 13.71 -6.32 -17.56
N HIS A 278 13.43 -7.26 -16.66
CA HIS A 278 14.46 -8.00 -15.92
C HIS A 278 14.85 -9.36 -16.53
N TYR A 279 14.01 -9.94 -17.39
CA TYR A 279 14.21 -11.31 -17.90
C TYR A 279 14.23 -11.42 -19.44
N ASP A 280 13.83 -10.39 -20.18
CA ASP A 280 13.85 -10.45 -21.65
C ASP A 280 15.07 -9.74 -22.24
N ASN A 281 15.70 -8.85 -21.48
CA ASN A 281 16.93 -8.13 -21.85
C ASN A 281 18.22 -8.84 -21.36
N LYS A 282 18.17 -10.15 -21.12
CA LYS A 282 19.31 -10.97 -20.69
C LYS A 282 19.61 -12.09 -21.67
#